data_AF-A0AAP9NM24-F1
#
_entry.id   AF-A0AAP9NM24-F1
#
_cell.length_a   1.000
_cell.length_b   1.000
_cell.length_c   1.000
_cell.angle_alpha   90.00
_cell.angle_beta   90.00
_cell.angle_gamma   90.00
#
_symmetry.space_group_name_H-M   'P 1'
#
loop_
_entity.id
_entity.type
_entity.pdbx_description
1 polymer ?
#
loop_
_entity_poly.entity_id
_entity_poly.type
_entity_poly.pdbx_seq_one_letter_code
_entity_poly.pdbx_strand_id
1 'polypeptide(L)'
;MLQRVTTFMLVALSVALLWKTWQTNDLANELALERSALQQMTEKRDEYQRKATEATNQLDEAERRRRLAEADIKALQDELAEQAEDYQALRQRIQRSPASDDGPVAPVLRSTLEALP
;
A
#
# COMPACT_ATOMS: atom_id res chain seq x y z
N MET A 1 24.41 -0.70 -81.25
CA MET A 1 24.52 -1.68 -80.14
C MET A 1 24.88 -1.03 -78.81
N LEU A 2 25.85 -0.10 -78.76
CA LEU A 2 26.31 0.56 -77.53
C LEU A 2 25.20 1.20 -76.68
N GLN A 3 24.28 1.97 -77.28
CA GLN A 3 23.17 2.63 -76.56
C GLN A 3 22.19 1.67 -75.87
N ARG A 4 21.99 0.46 -76.43
CA ARG A 4 21.10 -0.54 -75.81
C ARG A 4 21.76 -1.15 -74.57
N VAL A 5 23.08 -1.37 -74.63
CA VAL A 5 23.84 -1.91 -73.50
C VAL A 5 23.86 -0.92 -72.33
N THR A 6 24.05 0.37 -72.60
CA THR A 6 24.05 1.40 -71.55
C THR A 6 22.69 1.58 -70.90
N THR A 7 21.59 1.50 -71.65
CA THR A 7 20.23 1.57 -71.07
C THR A 7 19.93 0.35 -70.20
N PHE A 8 20.30 -0.87 -70.63
CA PHE A 8 20.15 -2.06 -69.79
C PHE A 8 20.96 -1.96 -68.50
N MET A 9 22.18 -1.43 -68.56
CA MET A 9 23.03 -1.27 -67.39
C MET A 9 22.44 -0.27 -66.39
N LEU A 10 21.89 0.86 -66.86
CA LEU A 10 21.22 1.85 -66.02
C LEU A 10 19.95 1.27 -65.37
N VAL A 11 19.14 0.51 -66.11
CA VAL A 11 17.95 -0.14 -65.55
C VAL A 11 18.33 -1.16 -64.48
N ALA A 12 19.34 -1.99 -64.74
CA ALA A 12 19.84 -2.96 -63.76
C ALA A 12 20.35 -2.28 -62.49
N LEU A 13 21.07 -1.15 -62.63
CA LEU A 13 21.57 -0.38 -61.51
C LEU A 13 20.44 0.25 -60.69
N SER A 14 19.43 0.79 -61.35
CA SER A 14 18.23 1.34 -60.70
C SER A 14 17.46 0.28 -59.92
N VAL A 15 17.29 -0.92 -60.49
CA VAL A 15 16.62 -2.04 -59.80
C VAL A 15 17.43 -2.50 -58.58
N ALA A 16 18.75 -2.61 -58.72
CA ALA A 16 19.63 -2.98 -57.61
C ALA A 16 19.59 -1.97 -56.46
N LEU A 17 19.56 -0.67 -56.77
CA LEU A 17 19.41 0.39 -55.77
C LEU A 17 18.05 0.32 -55.08
N LEU A 18 16.97 0.13 -55.84
CA LEU A 18 15.62 0.02 -55.30
C LEU A 18 15.51 -1.18 -54.34
N TRP A 19 16.03 -2.33 -54.74
CA TRP A 19 16.03 -3.54 -53.92
C TRP A 19 16.84 -3.34 -52.64
N LYS A 20 18.04 -2.74 -52.73
CA LYS A 20 18.86 -2.42 -51.56
C LYS A 20 18.14 -1.49 -50.59
N THR A 21 17.48 -0.45 -51.09
CA THR A 21 16.72 0.49 -50.24
C THR A 21 15.53 -0.18 -49.56
N TRP A 22 14.83 -1.06 -50.28
CA TRP A 22 13.73 -1.83 -49.70
C TRP A 22 14.22 -2.75 -48.58
N GLN A 23 15.31 -3.50 -48.83
CA GLN A 23 15.90 -4.40 -47.85
C GLN A 23 16.40 -3.66 -46.60
N THR A 24 17.03 -2.49 -46.75
CA THR A 24 17.49 -1.70 -45.60
C THR A 24 16.32 -1.14 -44.80
N ASN A 25 15.23 -0.75 -45.46
CA ASN A 25 14.04 -0.24 -44.77
C ASN A 25 13.32 -1.36 -44.01
N ASP A 26 13.27 -2.57 -44.57
CA ASP A 26 12.65 -3.74 -43.92
C ASP A 26 13.40 -4.10 -42.62
N LEU A 27 14.73 -4.22 -42.69
CA LEU A 27 15.58 -4.46 -41.52
C LEU A 27 15.48 -3.34 -40.47
N ALA A 28 15.38 -2.08 -40.91
CA ALA A 28 15.21 -0.95 -39.99
C ALA A 28 13.85 -0.98 -39.28
N ASN A 29 12.79 -1.39 -39.98
CA ASN A 29 11.46 -1.53 -39.41
C ASN A 29 11.39 -2.67 -38.38
N GLU A 30 11.99 -3.82 -38.69
CA GLU A 30 12.04 -4.97 -37.77
C GLU A 30 12.80 -4.62 -36.49
N LEU A 31 13.96 -3.97 -36.63
CA LEU A 31 14.76 -3.52 -35.49
C LEU A 31 14.06 -2.42 -34.67
N ALA A 32 13.28 -1.55 -35.32
CA ALA A 32 12.44 -0.57 -34.62
C ALA A 32 11.30 -1.25 -33.84
N LEU A 33 10.67 -2.29 -34.41
CA LEU A 33 9.63 -3.07 -33.75
C LEU A 33 10.19 -3.78 -32.51
N GLU A 34 11.32 -4.48 -32.64
CA GLU A 34 11.97 -5.14 -31.50
C GLU A 34 12.36 -4.17 -30.39
N ARG A 35 12.96 -3.02 -30.75
CA ARG A 35 13.30 -1.97 -29.77
C ARG A 35 12.06 -1.44 -29.06
N SER A 36 10.97 -1.21 -29.81
CA SER A 36 9.71 -0.75 -29.23
C SER A 36 9.10 -1.79 -28.28
N ALA A 37 9.21 -3.09 -28.61
CA ALA A 37 8.73 -4.17 -27.77
C ALA A 37 9.56 -4.29 -26.48
N LEU A 38 10.89 -4.21 -26.59
CA LEU A 38 11.79 -4.21 -25.43
C LEU A 38 11.56 -3.00 -24.52
N GLN A 39 11.35 -1.83 -25.11
CA GLN A 39 11.04 -0.62 -24.36
C GLN A 39 9.71 -0.78 -23.60
N GLN A 40 8.65 -1.26 -24.26
CA GLN A 40 7.38 -1.53 -23.60
C GLN A 40 7.49 -2.57 -22.47
N MET A 41 8.28 -3.63 -22.66
CA MET A 41 8.51 -4.61 -21.59
C MET A 41 9.27 -4.01 -20.41
N THR A 42 10.25 -3.15 -20.69
CA THR A 42 11.02 -2.44 -19.67
C THR A 42 10.12 -1.50 -18.87
N GLU A 43 9.30 -0.69 -19.56
CA GLU A 43 8.34 0.22 -18.93
C GLU A 43 7.34 -0.53 -18.05
N LYS A 44 6.79 -1.65 -18.53
CA LYS A 44 5.90 -2.51 -17.75
C LYS A 44 6.58 -3.11 -16.53
N ARG A 45 7.81 -3.61 -16.68
CA ARG A 45 8.60 -4.13 -15.55
C ARG A 45 8.81 -3.04 -14.50
N ASP A 46 9.20 -1.84 -14.92
CA ASP A 46 9.48 -0.73 -14.01
C ASP A 46 8.20 -0.22 -13.35
N GLU A 47 7.05 -0.29 -14.04
CA GLU A 47 5.74 -0.04 -13.46
C GLU A 47 5.38 -1.07 -12.39
N TYR A 48 5.53 -2.37 -12.68
CA TYR A 48 5.27 -3.42 -11.70
C TYR A 48 6.20 -3.33 -10.50
N GLN A 49 7.47 -3.01 -10.71
CA GLN A 49 8.44 -2.83 -9.64
C GLN A 49 8.07 -1.64 -8.73
N ARG A 50 7.60 -0.53 -9.32
CA ARG A 50 7.08 0.62 -8.55
C ARG A 50 5.84 0.23 -7.74
N LYS A 51 4.87 -0.43 -8.36
CA LYS A 51 3.65 -0.90 -7.69
C LYS A 51 3.94 -1.88 -6.55
N ALA A 52 4.88 -2.80 -6.75
CA ALA A 52 5.30 -3.74 -5.71
C ALA A 52 5.94 -3.01 -4.53
N THR A 53 6.87 -2.08 -4.80
CA THR A 53 7.51 -1.25 -3.77
C THR A 53 6.48 -0.44 -2.99
N GLU A 54 5.52 0.19 -3.68
CA GLU A 54 4.46 0.95 -3.04
C GLU A 54 3.57 0.08 -2.16
N ALA A 55 3.19 -1.11 -2.64
CA ALA A 55 2.38 -2.05 -1.85
C ALA A 55 3.13 -2.54 -0.60
N THR A 56 4.43 -2.82 -0.69
CA THR A 56 5.26 -3.18 0.47
C THR A 56 5.32 -2.05 1.48
N ASN A 57 5.55 -0.81 1.03
CA ASN A 57 5.56 0.35 1.93
C ASN A 57 4.22 0.57 2.63
N GLN A 58 3.10 0.37 1.93
CA GLN A 58 1.76 0.47 2.52
C GLN A 58 1.52 -0.63 3.56
N LEU A 59 2.01 -1.84 3.31
CA LEU A 59 1.91 -2.97 4.24
C LEU A 59 2.72 -2.71 5.51
N ASP A 60 3.96 -2.24 5.38
CA ASP A 60 4.81 -1.88 6.51
C ASP A 60 4.16 -0.78 7.37
N GLU A 61 3.56 0.23 6.73
CA GLU A 61 2.84 1.29 7.42
C GLU A 61 1.59 0.76 8.15
N ALA A 62 0.83 -0.13 7.51
CA ALA A 62 -0.33 -0.77 8.14
C ALA A 62 0.09 -1.62 9.35
N GLU A 63 1.20 -2.36 9.24
CA GLU A 63 1.72 -3.17 10.35
C GLU A 63 2.21 -2.31 11.52
N ARG A 64 2.88 -1.18 11.24
CA ARG A 64 3.26 -0.21 12.28
C ARG A 64 2.02 0.35 12.99
N ARG A 65 1.01 0.80 12.24
CA ARG A 65 -0.23 1.31 12.83
C ARG A 65 -0.96 0.24 13.65
N ARG A 66 -0.98 -1.01 13.19
CA ARG A 66 -1.57 -2.13 13.93
C ARG A 66 -0.87 -2.35 15.27
N ARG A 67 0.47 -2.38 15.28
CA ARG A 67 1.25 -2.56 16.51
C ARG A 67 1.03 -1.42 17.51
N LEU A 68 0.94 -0.17 17.04
CA LEU A 68 0.62 0.96 17.89
C LEU A 68 -0.78 0.84 18.48
N ALA A 69 -1.79 0.52 17.67
CA ALA A 69 -3.15 0.32 18.14
C ALA A 69 -3.27 -0.85 19.14
N GLU A 70 -2.56 -1.96 18.92
CA GLU A 70 -2.50 -3.07 19.87
C GLU A 70 -1.87 -2.64 21.21
N ALA A 71 -0.83 -1.82 21.18
CA ALA A 71 -0.22 -1.27 22.39
C ALA A 71 -1.16 -0.32 23.14
N ASP A 72 -1.87 0.57 22.41
CA ASP A 72 -2.83 1.50 22.99
C ASP A 72 -4.02 0.76 23.61
N ILE A 73 -4.54 -0.28 22.94
CA ILE A 73 -5.61 -1.13 23.48
C ILE A 73 -5.15 -1.80 24.78
N LYS A 74 -3.93 -2.33 24.82
CA LYS A 74 -3.39 -2.94 26.03
C LYS A 74 -3.27 -1.92 27.16
N ALA A 75 -2.74 -0.73 26.89
CA ALA A 75 -2.64 0.33 27.89
C ALA A 75 -4.02 0.73 28.46
N LEU A 76 -5.04 0.85 27.59
CA LEU A 76 -6.41 1.13 28.02
C LEU A 76 -7.02 -0.01 28.85
N GLN A 77 -6.72 -1.27 28.51
CA GLN A 77 -7.18 -2.42 29.29
C GLN A 77 -6.53 -2.45 30.67
N ASP A 78 -5.24 -2.15 30.76
CA ASP A 78 -4.50 -2.07 32.03
C ASP A 78 -5.06 -0.92 32.90
N GLU A 79 -5.33 0.25 32.33
CA GLU A 79 -5.96 1.38 33.04
C GLU A 79 -7.38 1.05 33.52
N LEU A 80 -8.19 0.40 32.69
CA LEU A 80 -9.54 -0.02 33.08
C LEU A 80 -9.52 -1.06 34.20
N ALA A 81 -8.53 -1.97 34.19
CA ALA A 81 -8.35 -2.95 35.26
C ALA A 81 -7.99 -2.27 36.58
N GLU A 82 -7.06 -1.31 36.57
CA GLU A 82 -6.69 -0.52 37.74
C GLU A 82 -7.90 0.25 38.30
N GLN A 83 -8.65 0.94 37.44
CA GLN A 83 -9.87 1.65 37.85
C GLN A 83 -10.95 0.71 38.43
N ALA A 84 -11.09 -0.49 37.87
CA ALA A 84 -12.04 -1.48 38.37
C ALA A 84 -11.64 -2.01 39.76
N GLU A 85 -10.34 -2.23 40.01
CA GLU A 85 -9.84 -2.62 41.33
C GLU A 85 -10.05 -1.50 42.36
N ASP A 86 -9.72 -0.26 42.02
CA ASP A 86 -9.94 0.91 42.86
C ASP A 86 -11.42 1.10 43.19
N TYR A 87 -12.29 0.96 42.19
CA TYR A 87 -13.73 1.03 42.37
C TYR A 87 -14.25 -0.09 43.29
N GLN A 88 -13.78 -1.32 43.11
CA GLN A 88 -14.15 -2.43 43.99
C GLN A 88 -13.69 -2.20 45.44
N ALA A 89 -12.47 -1.71 45.64
CA ALA A 89 -11.95 -1.36 46.96
C ALA A 89 -12.79 -0.26 47.62
N LEU A 90 -13.16 0.79 46.87
CA LEU A 90 -14.03 1.85 47.33
C LEU A 90 -15.42 1.32 47.69
N ARG A 91 -16.02 0.49 46.83
CA ARG A 91 -17.33 -0.13 47.06
C ARG A 91 -17.33 -0.99 48.32
N GLN A 92 -16.32 -1.81 48.53
CA GLN A 92 -16.18 -2.62 49.75
C GLN A 92 -16.04 -1.74 51.01
N ARG A 93 -15.30 -0.63 50.92
CA ARG A 93 -15.15 0.31 52.03
C ARG A 93 -16.48 0.98 52.37
N ILE A 94 -17.24 1.42 51.36
CA ILE A 94 -18.59 1.96 51.55
C ILE A 94 -19.49 0.90 52.19
N GLN A 95 -19.48 -0.35 51.75
CA GLN A 95 -20.32 -1.40 52.36
C GLN A 95 -19.95 -1.72 53.81
N ARG A 96 -18.67 -1.60 54.19
CA ARG A 96 -18.20 -1.87 55.56
C ARG A 96 -18.44 -0.73 56.54
N SER A 97 -18.60 0.52 56.07
CA SER A 97 -18.87 1.66 56.94
C SER A 97 -20.28 1.57 57.55
N PRO A 98 -20.47 1.80 58.86
CA PRO A 98 -21.79 1.76 59.47
C PRO A 98 -22.66 2.93 59.00
N ALA A 99 -23.97 2.73 58.88
CA ALA A 99 -24.93 3.76 58.47
C ALA A 99 -25.01 4.95 59.46
N SER A 100 -24.46 4.82 60.67
CA SER A 100 -24.35 5.91 61.65
C SER A 100 -23.33 6.98 61.25
N ASP A 101 -22.37 6.64 60.38
CA ASP A 101 -21.33 7.55 59.89
C ASP A 101 -21.78 8.32 58.63
N ASP A 102 -22.97 8.01 58.11
CA ASP A 102 -23.57 8.69 56.97
C ASP A 102 -24.15 10.05 57.41
N GLY A 103 -23.61 11.15 56.88
CA GLY A 103 -24.25 12.46 57.00
C GLY A 103 -25.63 12.50 56.29
N PRO A 104 -26.45 13.55 56.47
CA PRO A 104 -27.86 13.56 56.04
C PRO A 104 -28.13 13.27 54.55
N VAL A 105 -27.13 13.39 53.67
CA VAL A 105 -27.24 13.13 52.21
C VAL A 105 -26.54 11.83 51.77
N ALA A 106 -25.70 11.26 52.62
CA ALA A 106 -24.90 10.07 52.30
C ALA A 106 -25.72 8.77 52.06
N PRO A 107 -26.89 8.52 52.69
CA PRO A 107 -27.67 7.31 52.44
C PRO A 107 -28.21 7.24 51.00
N VAL A 108 -28.57 8.38 50.41
CA VAL A 108 -29.05 8.46 49.01
C VAL A 108 -27.89 8.24 48.04
N LEU A 109 -26.70 8.74 48.37
CA LEU A 109 -25.49 8.53 47.56
C LEU A 109 -24.96 7.08 47.68
N ARG A 110 -25.10 6.46 48.86
CA ARG A 110 -24.76 5.05 49.07
C ARG A 110 -25.67 4.14 48.26
N SER A 111 -26.98 4.38 48.27
CA SER A 111 -27.93 3.54 47.51
C SER A 111 -27.75 3.66 46.01
N THR A 112 -27.41 4.84 45.48
CA THR A 112 -27.10 5.01 44.06
C THR A 112 -25.78 4.36 43.67
N LEU A 113 -24.75 4.41 44.51
CA LEU A 113 -23.47 3.74 44.25
C LEU A 113 -23.57 2.21 44.35
N GLU A 114 -24.41 1.68 45.24
CA GLU A 114 -24.64 0.24 45.37
C GLU A 114 -25.50 -0.35 44.25
N ALA A 115 -26.36 0.47 43.64
CA ALA A 115 -27.27 0.09 42.54
C ALA A 115 -26.63 0.15 41.14
N LEU A 116 -25.39 0.63 41.02
CA LEU A 116 -24.64 0.55 39.75
C LEU A 116 -24.23 -0.90 39.47
N PRO A 117 -24.39 -1.39 38.21
CA PRO A 117 -24.05 -2.76 37.82
C PRO A 117 -22.56 -3.07 37.92
#